data_AF-A0A8J6U2K4-F1
#
_entry.id   AF-A0A8J6U2K4-F1
#
_cell.length_a   1.000
_cell.length_b   1.000
_cell.length_c   1.000
_cell.angle_alpha   90.00
_cell.angle_beta   90.00
_cell.angle_gamma   90.00
#
_symmetry.space_group_name_H-M   'P 1'
#
loop_
_entity.id
_entity.type
_entity.pdbx_description
1 polymer ?
#
loop_
_entity_poly.entity_id
_entity_poly.type
_entity_poly.pdbx_seq_one_letter_code
_entity_poly.pdbx_strand_id
1 'polypeptide(L)'
;MSLALTEDHVALADVVRSFLADQKAHALARAVLDDATTDITPLWRDMAKLGWLGLHLPANYGGDEAGLPELAIVAEQLGRAVVPVPFLPTVVASSLIAGAANDDVAQRLLPGLADGSRLGGLGLGGALAPTPAGTVSGDAGYVVGGRVATLLALRAGDDVVIVDAAGAGVTVHA
;
A
#
# COMPACT_ATOMS: atom_id res chain seq x y z
N MET A 1 1.73 -21.77 19.83
CA MET A 1 0.31 -21.37 19.79
C MET A 1 -0.03 -21.18 18.32
N SER A 2 -0.64 -22.17 17.67
CA SER A 2 -1.14 -21.98 16.31
C SER A 2 -2.40 -21.12 16.43
N LEU A 3 -2.39 -19.91 15.85
CA LEU A 3 -3.64 -19.20 15.60
C LEU A 3 -4.52 -20.15 14.77
N ALA A 4 -5.68 -20.55 15.30
CA ALA A 4 -6.60 -21.40 14.55
C ALA A 4 -7.22 -20.55 13.45
N LEU A 5 -6.73 -20.72 12.22
CA LEU A 5 -7.34 -20.12 11.02
C LEU A 5 -8.75 -20.69 10.86
N THR A 6 -9.70 -19.84 10.48
CA THR A 6 -11.05 -20.28 10.12
C THR A 6 -11.06 -20.94 8.74
N GLU A 7 -12.17 -21.60 8.38
CA GLU A 7 -12.35 -22.13 7.02
C GLU A 7 -12.31 -21.01 5.96
N ASP A 8 -12.89 -19.84 6.26
CA ASP A 8 -12.84 -18.66 5.39
C ASP A 8 -11.40 -18.15 5.20
N HIS A 9 -10.59 -18.16 6.26
CA HIS A 9 -9.18 -17.80 6.18
C HIS A 9 -8.37 -18.74 5.30
N VAL A 10 -8.62 -20.05 5.42
CA VAL A 10 -7.98 -21.05 4.56
C VAL A 10 -8.44 -20.87 3.11
N ALA A 11 -9.73 -20.65 2.88
CA ALA A 11 -10.28 -20.42 1.55
C ALA A 11 -9.68 -19.15 0.90
N LEU A 12 -9.56 -18.05 1.64
CA LEU A 12 -8.91 -16.82 1.17
C LEU A 12 -7.45 -17.10 0.78
N ALA A 13 -6.70 -17.81 1.63
CA ALA A 13 -5.30 -18.15 1.33
C ALA A 13 -5.17 -18.97 0.04
N ASP A 14 -6.08 -19.92 -0.19
CA ASP A 14 -6.08 -20.76 -1.38
C ASP A 14 -6.47 -19.98 -2.65
N VAL A 15 -7.45 -19.07 -2.56
CA VAL A 15 -7.82 -18.17 -3.66
C VAL A 15 -6.65 -17.29 -4.05
N VAL A 16 -6.00 -16.63 -3.07
CA VAL A 16 -4.85 -15.75 -3.35
C VAL A 16 -3.71 -16.55 -3.98
N ARG A 17 -3.42 -17.74 -3.45
CA ARG A 17 -2.35 -18.60 -3.96
C ARG A 17 -2.58 -19.07 -5.39
N SER A 18 -3.79 -19.56 -5.69
CA SER A 18 -4.15 -19.99 -7.05
C SER A 18 -4.05 -18.83 -8.03
N PHE A 19 -4.59 -17.66 -7.67
CA PHE A 19 -4.48 -16.46 -8.50
C PHE A 19 -3.01 -16.10 -8.80
N LEU A 20 -2.14 -16.11 -7.79
CA LEU A 20 -0.72 -15.78 -7.98
C LEU A 20 0.02 -16.81 -8.84
N ALA A 21 -0.39 -18.08 -8.78
CA ALA A 21 0.12 -19.13 -9.66
C ALA A 21 -0.32 -18.90 -11.12
N ASP A 22 -1.59 -18.59 -11.34
CA ASP A 22 -2.16 -18.31 -12.66
C ASP A 22 -1.53 -17.07 -13.30
N GLN A 23 -1.28 -16.03 -12.50
CA GLN A 23 -0.58 -14.81 -12.90
C GLN A 23 0.94 -14.98 -13.04
N LYS A 24 1.47 -16.18 -12.75
CA LYS A 24 2.92 -16.49 -12.77
C LYS A 24 3.75 -15.49 -11.95
N ALA A 25 3.26 -15.10 -10.77
CA ALA A 25 3.82 -14.00 -9.99
C ALA A 25 5.30 -14.20 -9.63
N HIS A 26 5.72 -15.45 -9.35
CA HIS A 26 7.13 -15.76 -9.08
C HIS A 26 8.03 -15.55 -10.32
N ALA A 27 7.55 -15.86 -11.52
CA ALA A 27 8.29 -15.59 -12.75
C ALA A 27 8.37 -14.09 -13.03
N LEU A 28 7.30 -13.34 -12.75
CA LEU A 28 7.29 -11.87 -12.80
C LEU A 28 8.30 -11.29 -11.81
N ALA A 29 8.34 -11.79 -10.57
CA ALA A 29 9.31 -11.38 -9.57
C ALA A 29 10.75 -11.55 -10.05
N ARG A 30 11.05 -12.68 -10.72
CA ARG A 30 12.35 -12.92 -11.32
C ARG A 30 12.65 -11.95 -12.46
N ALA A 31 11.68 -11.70 -13.34
CA ALA A 31 11.83 -10.75 -14.44
C ALA A 31 12.10 -9.32 -13.93
N VAL A 32 11.43 -8.88 -12.86
CA VAL A 32 11.68 -7.57 -12.23
C VAL A 32 13.08 -7.48 -11.63
N LEU A 33 13.59 -8.58 -11.06
CA LEU A 33 14.96 -8.64 -10.55
C LEU A 33 16.00 -8.52 -11.67
N ASP A 34 15.72 -9.11 -12.84
CA ASP A 34 16.61 -9.05 -14.00
C ASP A 34 16.48 -7.70 -14.75
N ASP A 35 15.29 -7.09 -14.76
CA ASP A 35 14.99 -5.79 -15.36
C ASP A 35 13.94 -5.03 -14.53
N ALA A 36 14.39 -3.96 -13.87
CA ALA A 36 13.54 -3.12 -13.02
C ALA A 36 12.46 -2.33 -13.78
N THR A 37 12.47 -2.33 -15.12
CA THR A 37 11.46 -1.72 -15.98
C THR A 37 10.33 -2.67 -16.37
N THR A 38 10.43 -3.95 -15.97
CA THR A 38 9.39 -4.96 -16.19
C THR A 38 8.02 -4.46 -15.71
N ASP A 39 7.02 -4.53 -16.59
CA ASP A 39 5.68 -4.03 -16.30
C ASP A 39 4.93 -4.93 -15.30
N ILE A 40 4.68 -4.38 -14.10
CA ILE A 40 3.91 -5.01 -13.03
C ILE A 40 2.45 -4.53 -13.00
N THR A 41 2.08 -3.59 -13.87
CA THR A 41 0.77 -2.93 -13.87
C THR A 41 -0.40 -3.91 -14.05
N PRO A 42 -0.33 -4.94 -14.92
CA PRO A 42 -1.42 -5.90 -15.07
C PRO A 42 -1.76 -6.62 -13.76
N LEU A 43 -0.74 -7.14 -13.06
CA LEU A 43 -0.92 -7.82 -11.79
C LEU A 43 -1.49 -6.89 -10.72
N TRP A 44 -0.98 -5.66 -10.63
CA TRP A 44 -1.49 -4.66 -9.69
C TRP A 44 -2.98 -4.35 -9.91
N ARG A 45 -3.37 -4.14 -11.17
CA ARG A 45 -4.78 -3.86 -11.53
C ARG A 45 -5.68 -5.04 -11.21
N ASP A 46 -5.23 -6.27 -11.44
CA ASP A 46 -6.04 -7.45 -11.14
C ASP A 46 -6.20 -7.65 -9.63
N MET A 47 -5.16 -7.39 -8.83
CA MET A 47 -5.27 -7.36 -7.36
C MET A 47 -6.25 -6.29 -6.87
N ALA A 48 -6.25 -5.11 -7.48
CA ALA A 48 -7.20 -4.04 -7.15
C ALA A 48 -8.65 -4.44 -7.47
N LYS A 49 -8.90 -5.03 -8.64
CA LYS A 49 -10.24 -5.54 -9.01
C LYS A 49 -10.76 -6.63 -8.08
N LEU A 50 -9.87 -7.41 -7.46
CA LEU A 50 -10.20 -8.41 -6.46
C LEU A 50 -10.45 -7.81 -5.07
N GLY A 51 -10.36 -6.48 -4.90
CA GLY A 51 -10.64 -5.79 -3.64
C GLY A 51 -9.48 -5.83 -2.63
N TRP A 52 -8.37 -6.51 -2.94
CA TRP A 52 -7.33 -6.78 -1.94
C TRP A 52 -6.60 -5.53 -1.42
N LEU A 53 -6.58 -4.44 -2.17
CA LEU A 53 -5.94 -3.19 -1.74
C LEU A 53 -6.81 -2.39 -0.76
N GLY A 54 -8.12 -2.58 -0.82
CA GLY A 54 -9.13 -1.95 0.04
C GLY A 54 -9.70 -2.88 1.11
N LEU A 55 -9.21 -4.11 1.21
CA LEU A 55 -9.80 -5.18 2.02
C LEU A 55 -10.13 -4.76 3.48
N HIS A 56 -9.24 -3.99 4.11
CA HIS A 56 -9.37 -3.49 5.49
C HIS A 56 -10.11 -2.16 5.63
N LEU A 57 -10.47 -1.51 4.52
CA LEU A 57 -11.11 -0.20 4.53
C LEU A 57 -12.63 -0.33 4.68
N PRO A 58 -13.28 0.68 5.26
CA PRO A 58 -14.73 0.84 5.20
C PRO A 58 -15.32 0.81 3.80
N ALA A 59 -16.54 0.29 3.66
CA ALA A 59 -17.21 0.12 2.36
C ALA A 59 -17.45 1.44 1.62
N ASN A 60 -17.68 2.53 2.35
CA ASN A 60 -17.82 3.88 1.79
C ASN A 60 -16.54 4.42 1.13
N TYR A 61 -15.39 3.79 1.35
CA TYR A 61 -14.12 4.10 0.68
C TYR A 61 -13.72 3.06 -0.38
N GLY A 62 -14.61 2.12 -0.72
CA GLY A 62 -14.34 1.05 -1.68
C GLY A 62 -13.61 -0.16 -1.09
N GLY A 63 -13.75 -0.39 0.22
CA GLY A 63 -13.23 -1.58 0.89
C GLY A 63 -14.28 -2.62 1.25
N ASP A 64 -13.82 -3.70 1.89
CA ASP A 64 -14.66 -4.86 2.27
C ASP A 64 -14.83 -5.00 3.80
N GLU A 65 -14.34 -4.04 4.59
CA GLU A 65 -14.43 -4.03 6.06
C GLU A 65 -13.85 -5.28 6.74
N ALA A 66 -12.93 -5.97 6.08
CA ALA A 66 -12.28 -7.14 6.65
C ALA A 66 -11.28 -6.74 7.73
N GLY A 67 -10.94 -7.70 8.59
CA GLY A 67 -10.02 -7.48 9.68
C GLY A 67 -8.54 -7.60 9.29
N LEU A 68 -7.69 -7.35 10.29
CA LEU A 68 -6.26 -7.64 10.19
C LEU A 68 -5.94 -9.11 9.84
N PRO A 69 -6.69 -10.14 10.28
CA PRO A 69 -6.41 -11.52 9.90
C PRO A 69 -6.48 -11.74 8.38
N GLU A 70 -7.54 -11.26 7.73
CA GLU A 70 -7.72 -11.41 6.28
C GLU A 70 -6.62 -10.68 5.51
N LEU A 71 -6.29 -9.44 5.94
CA LEU A 71 -5.20 -8.68 5.34
C LEU A 71 -3.83 -9.38 5.54
N ALA A 72 -3.59 -9.96 6.71
CA ALA A 72 -2.35 -10.70 6.99
C ALA A 72 -2.22 -11.95 6.12
N ILE A 73 -3.33 -12.65 5.86
CA ILE A 73 -3.35 -13.82 4.97
C ILE A 73 -2.97 -13.42 3.53
N VAL A 74 -3.58 -12.35 3.00
CA VAL A 74 -3.23 -11.83 1.67
C VAL A 74 -1.75 -11.45 1.64
N ALA A 75 -1.27 -10.68 2.63
CA ALA A 75 0.13 -10.29 2.73
C ALA A 75 1.09 -11.50 2.80
N GLU A 76 0.73 -12.56 3.53
CA GLU A 76 1.53 -13.79 3.61
C GLU A 76 1.64 -14.47 2.25
N GLN A 77 0.53 -14.65 1.53
CA GLN A 77 0.57 -15.30 0.22
C GLN A 77 1.34 -14.47 -0.82
N LEU A 78 1.20 -13.14 -0.79
CA LEU A 78 2.00 -12.23 -1.63
C LEU A 78 3.49 -12.33 -1.28
N GLY A 79 3.85 -12.37 0.00
CA GLY A 79 5.22 -12.56 0.46
C GLY A 79 5.80 -13.92 0.02
N ARG A 80 5.00 -14.99 0.11
CA ARG A 80 5.37 -16.34 -0.32
C ARG A 80 5.72 -16.42 -1.81
N ALA A 81 5.00 -15.67 -2.64
CA ALA A 81 5.26 -15.58 -4.08
C ALA A 81 6.26 -14.47 -4.46
N VAL A 82 6.77 -13.71 -3.48
CA VAL A 82 7.68 -12.56 -3.67
C VAL A 82 7.10 -11.56 -4.66
N VAL A 83 5.80 -11.25 -4.53
CA VAL A 83 5.10 -10.43 -5.52
C VAL A 83 5.71 -9.02 -5.58
N PRO A 84 6.19 -8.56 -6.75
CA PRO A 84 6.98 -7.33 -6.88
C PRO A 84 6.09 -6.08 -7.00
N VAL A 85 5.10 -5.92 -6.13
CA VAL A 85 4.15 -4.79 -6.15
C VAL A 85 4.17 -4.02 -4.83
N PRO A 86 3.84 -2.72 -4.81
CA PRO A 86 3.86 -1.90 -3.60
C PRO A 86 2.62 -2.14 -2.73
N PHE A 87 2.25 -3.40 -2.48
CA PHE A 87 1.08 -3.76 -1.68
C PHE A 87 1.20 -3.18 -0.27
N LEU A 88 2.12 -3.72 0.55
CA LEU A 88 2.29 -3.33 1.95
C LEU A 88 2.37 -1.80 2.19
N PRO A 89 3.23 -1.02 1.50
CA PRO A 89 3.25 0.42 1.73
C PRO A 89 1.94 1.11 1.36
N THR A 90 1.21 0.61 0.35
CA THR A 90 -0.12 1.14 0.00
C THR A 90 -1.17 0.83 1.06
N VAL A 91 -1.24 -0.42 1.54
CA VAL A 91 -2.26 -0.82 2.53
C VAL A 91 -2.00 -0.20 3.90
N VAL A 92 -0.73 -0.01 4.27
CA VAL A 92 -0.37 0.67 5.53
C VAL A 92 -0.67 2.16 5.43
N ALA A 93 -0.35 2.81 4.30
CA ALA A 93 -0.68 4.22 4.11
C ALA A 93 -2.20 4.47 4.16
N SER A 94 -3.00 3.61 3.51
CA SER A 94 -4.47 3.72 3.56
C SER A 94 -5.02 3.41 4.96
N SER A 95 -4.46 2.44 5.69
CA SER A 95 -4.80 2.17 7.10
C SER A 95 -4.56 3.39 7.98
N LEU A 96 -3.42 4.06 7.80
CA LEU A 96 -3.04 5.25 8.56
C LEU A 96 -4.00 6.42 8.28
N ILE A 97 -4.33 6.64 7.01
CA ILE A 97 -5.30 7.68 6.62
C ILE A 97 -6.67 7.37 7.21
N ALA A 98 -7.15 6.12 7.11
CA ALA A 98 -8.46 5.73 7.66
C ALA A 98 -8.54 5.88 9.18
N GLY A 99 -7.42 5.68 9.91
CA GLY A 99 -7.38 5.77 11.36
C GLY A 99 -7.11 7.17 11.93
N ALA A 100 -6.51 8.08 11.15
CA ALA A 100 -6.01 9.35 11.68
C ALA A 100 -6.51 10.59 10.92
N ALA A 101 -6.98 10.46 9.68
CA ALA A 101 -7.43 11.60 8.89
C ALA A 101 -8.87 11.99 9.23
N ASN A 102 -9.23 13.25 8.94
CA ASN A 102 -10.63 13.66 8.96
C ASN A 102 -11.39 13.10 7.74
N ASP A 103 -12.72 13.14 7.81
CA ASP A 103 -13.61 12.58 6.78
C ASP A 103 -13.34 13.15 5.39
N ASP A 104 -13.07 14.46 5.27
CA ASP A 104 -12.80 15.12 4.00
C ASP A 104 -11.52 14.59 3.33
N VAL A 105 -10.46 14.36 4.12
CA VAL A 105 -9.20 13.80 3.63
C VAL A 105 -9.38 12.31 3.29
N ALA A 106 -10.07 11.56 4.14
CA ALA A 106 -10.33 10.14 3.94
C ALA A 106 -11.15 9.88 2.66
N GLN A 107 -12.28 10.58 2.48
CA GLN A 107 -13.14 10.47 1.29
C GLN A 107 -12.40 10.82 -0.01
N ARG A 108 -11.47 11.76 0.04
CA ARG A 108 -10.71 12.19 -1.13
C ARG A 108 -9.59 11.22 -1.53
N LEU A 109 -8.96 10.55 -0.56
CA LEU A 109 -7.71 9.81 -0.79
C LEU A 109 -7.87 8.29 -0.77
N LEU A 110 -8.71 7.76 0.11
CA LEU A 110 -8.85 6.31 0.29
C LEU A 110 -9.36 5.57 -0.95
N PRO A 111 -10.36 6.09 -1.71
CA PRO A 111 -10.83 5.39 -2.90
C PRO A 111 -9.73 5.11 -3.92
N GLY A 112 -8.81 6.07 -4.11
CA GLY A 112 -7.71 5.89 -5.05
C GLY A 112 -6.66 4.88 -4.59
N LEU A 113 -6.49 4.70 -3.28
CA LEU A 113 -5.61 3.66 -2.73
C LEU A 113 -6.28 2.28 -2.79
N ALA A 114 -7.61 2.22 -2.62
CA ALA A 114 -8.39 1.00 -2.69
C ALA A 114 -8.51 0.45 -4.14
N ASP A 115 -8.68 1.33 -5.13
CA ASP A 115 -8.78 0.94 -6.54
C ASP A 115 -7.41 0.82 -7.26
N GLY A 116 -6.33 1.15 -6.55
CA GLY A 116 -4.96 1.07 -7.05
C GLY A 116 -4.57 2.18 -8.06
N SER A 117 -5.39 3.21 -8.26
CA SER A 117 -5.05 4.39 -9.06
C SER A 117 -4.03 5.30 -8.36
N ARG A 118 -3.94 5.21 -7.04
CA ARG A 118 -2.90 5.80 -6.20
C ARG A 118 -2.07 4.69 -5.56
N LEU A 119 -0.77 4.94 -5.47
CA LEU A 119 0.21 4.05 -4.87
C LEU A 119 0.72 4.70 -3.59
N GLY A 120 0.65 4.00 -2.46
CA GLY A 120 1.09 4.53 -1.19
C GLY A 120 2.58 4.30 -0.94
N GLY A 121 3.21 5.28 -0.31
CA GLY A 121 4.55 5.18 0.27
C GLY A 121 4.51 5.53 1.75
N LEU A 122 5.35 4.87 2.55
CA LEU A 122 5.40 5.06 4.00
C LEU A 122 6.78 5.51 4.46
N GLY A 123 6.87 6.73 5.00
CA GLY A 123 8.06 7.24 5.67
C GLY A 123 8.14 6.72 7.10
N LEU A 124 9.25 6.07 7.44
CA LEU A 124 9.45 5.47 8.78
C LEU A 124 10.24 6.38 9.73
N GLY A 125 10.68 7.56 9.27
CA GLY A 125 11.52 8.45 10.04
C GLY A 125 11.75 9.77 9.32
N GLY A 126 12.98 10.25 9.35
CA GLY A 126 13.37 11.53 8.78
C GLY A 126 13.30 12.69 9.77
N ALA A 127 13.67 13.86 9.27
CA ALA A 127 13.69 15.14 9.97
C ALA A 127 12.80 16.16 9.24
N LEU A 128 11.64 15.72 8.75
CA LEU A 128 10.60 16.64 8.26
C LEU A 128 10.04 17.44 9.42
N ALA A 129 9.95 18.75 9.22
CA ALA A 129 9.37 19.69 10.18
C ALA A 129 8.29 20.54 9.50
N PRO A 130 7.19 20.84 10.21
CA PRO A 130 6.22 21.81 9.74
C PRO A 130 6.85 23.20 9.64
N THR A 131 6.43 23.95 8.63
CA THR A 131 6.84 25.34 8.41
C THR A 131 5.72 26.30 8.86
N PRO A 132 6.03 27.57 9.16
CA PRO A 132 5.02 28.58 9.45
C PRO A 132 4.00 28.81 8.32
N ALA A 133 4.31 28.38 7.09
CA ALA A 133 3.43 28.49 5.94
C ALA A 133 2.40 27.34 5.83
N GLY A 134 2.34 26.44 6.82
CA GLY A 134 1.45 25.27 6.79
C GLY A 134 1.92 24.17 5.83
N THR A 135 3.20 24.15 5.48
CA THR A 135 3.84 23.09 4.68
C THR A 135 4.79 22.27 5.54
N VAL A 136 5.41 21.23 4.99
CA VAL A 136 6.54 20.54 5.62
C VAL A 136 7.81 20.72 4.79
N SER A 137 8.97 20.72 5.46
CA SER A 137 10.27 20.77 4.80
C SER A 137 11.29 19.95 5.57
N GLY A 138 12.28 19.40 4.86
CA GLY A 138 13.31 18.55 5.41
C GLY A 138 13.44 17.23 4.66
N ASP A 139 14.17 16.31 5.27
CA ASP A 139 14.44 14.98 4.74
C ASP A 139 13.45 13.98 5.32
N ALA A 140 12.74 13.24 4.48
CA ALA A 140 11.73 12.25 4.88
C ALA A 140 12.33 10.89 5.31
N GLY A 141 13.66 10.77 5.25
CA GLY A 141 14.39 9.55 5.47
C GLY A 141 14.05 8.48 4.43
N TYR A 142 14.10 7.22 4.90
CA TYR A 142 13.74 6.09 4.05
C TYR A 142 12.21 5.96 3.94
N VAL A 143 11.73 5.95 2.71
CA VAL A 143 10.30 5.80 2.39
C VAL A 143 10.07 4.46 1.70
N VAL A 144 9.40 3.54 2.39
CA VAL A 144 9.01 2.25 1.82
C VAL A 144 8.04 2.49 0.68
N GLY A 145 8.36 1.98 -0.51
CA GLY A 145 7.57 2.21 -1.72
C GLY A 145 7.74 3.59 -2.36
N GLY A 146 8.59 4.48 -1.80
CA GLY A 146 8.68 5.88 -2.20
C GLY A 146 8.94 6.10 -3.69
N ARG A 147 9.74 5.25 -4.34
CA ARG A 147 10.06 5.35 -5.78
C ARG A 147 8.85 5.20 -6.71
N VAL A 148 7.85 4.42 -6.30
CA VAL A 148 6.65 4.13 -7.12
C VAL A 148 5.39 4.79 -6.55
N ALA A 149 5.45 5.28 -5.32
CA ALA A 149 4.33 5.93 -4.66
C ALA A 149 3.91 7.20 -5.40
N THR A 150 2.60 7.42 -5.50
CA THR A 150 2.00 8.69 -5.92
C THR A 150 1.47 9.47 -4.72
N LEU A 151 1.33 8.82 -3.58
CA LEU A 151 0.92 9.42 -2.31
C LEU A 151 1.86 8.95 -1.20
N LEU A 152 2.43 9.89 -0.46
CA LEU A 152 3.42 9.64 0.58
C LEU A 152 2.81 9.95 1.95
N ALA A 153 2.76 8.97 2.84
CA ALA A 153 2.47 9.18 4.25
C ALA A 153 3.78 9.32 5.02
N LEU A 154 4.10 10.53 5.47
CA LEU A 154 5.40 10.89 6.02
C LEU A 154 5.25 11.40 7.45
N ARG A 155 6.19 11.03 8.33
CA ARG A 155 6.25 11.56 9.69
C ARG A 155 6.82 12.98 9.67
N ALA A 156 6.17 13.91 10.37
CA ALA A 156 6.66 15.26 10.61
C ALA A 156 6.49 15.60 12.10
N GLY A 157 7.56 15.46 12.89
CA GLY A 157 7.46 15.54 14.35
C GLY A 157 6.59 14.43 14.94
N ASP A 158 5.53 14.80 15.65
CA ASP A 158 4.55 13.87 16.21
C ASP A 158 3.33 13.65 15.30
N ASP A 159 3.29 14.34 14.15
CA ASP A 159 2.21 14.25 13.17
C ASP A 159 2.59 13.39 11.95
N VAL A 160 1.57 13.03 11.19
CA VAL A 160 1.71 12.44 9.85
C VAL A 160 1.16 13.41 8.83
N VAL A 161 1.93 13.64 7.78
CA VAL A 161 1.51 14.44 6.64
C VAL A 161 1.37 13.56 5.40
N ILE A 162 0.34 13.85 4.61
CA ILE A 162 0.10 13.18 3.34
C ILE A 162 0.53 14.12 2.22
N VAL A 163 1.50 13.67 1.42
CA VAL A 163 2.14 14.47 0.38
C VAL A 163 1.96 13.79 -0.97
N ASP A 164 1.56 14.56 -2.00
CA ASP A 164 1.58 14.06 -3.37
C ASP A 164 3.04 13.93 -3.83
N ALA A 165 3.44 12.76 -4.33
CA ALA A 165 4.82 12.51 -4.73
C ALA A 165 5.27 13.38 -5.92
N ALA A 166 4.33 13.85 -6.74
CA ALA A 166 4.57 14.80 -7.82
C ALA A 166 4.37 16.27 -7.40
N GLY A 167 4.16 16.52 -6.11
CA GLY A 167 3.98 17.86 -5.55
C GLY A 167 5.22 18.73 -5.72
N ALA A 168 5.00 20.05 -5.86
CA ALA A 168 6.09 21.01 -5.96
C ALA A 168 7.00 20.95 -4.71
N GLY A 169 8.31 20.87 -4.91
CA GLY A 169 9.29 20.78 -3.84
C GLY A 169 9.54 19.36 -3.29
N VAL A 170 8.88 18.34 -3.84
CA VAL A 170 9.14 16.93 -3.51
C VAL A 170 10.19 16.37 -4.47
N THR A 171 11.19 15.67 -3.94
CA THR A 171 12.17 14.94 -4.74
C THR A 171 12.41 13.59 -4.09
N VAL A 172 12.29 12.52 -4.89
CA VAL A 172 12.52 11.14 -4.44
C VAL A 172 13.79 10.63 -5.09
N HIS A 173 14.73 10.19 -4.25
CA HIS A 173 15.99 9.58 -4.68
C HIS A 173 15.91 8.06 -4.51
N ALA A 174 16.50 7.32 -5.46
CA ALA A 174 16.56 5.85 -5.46
C ALA A 174 17.97 5.36 -5.15
#